data_AF-A0AAV2TZY4-F1
#
_entry.id   AF-A0AAV2TZY4-F1
#
_cell.length_a   1.000
_cell.length_b   1.000
_cell.length_c   1.000
_cell.angle_alpha   90.00
_cell.angle_beta   90.00
_cell.angle_gamma   90.00
#
_symmetry.space_group_name_H-M   'P 1'
#
loop_
_entity.id
_entity.type
_entity.pdbx_description
1 polymer ?
#
loop_
_entity_poly.entity_id
_entity_poly.type
_entity_poly.pdbx_seq_one_letter_code
_entity_poly.pdbx_strand_id
1 'polypeptide(L)'
;MLAKLVFPSTRAPEGYEVCRFTIQTKNRRSKLDLLSEKVREITGLKKNVEFKFYRKKQGSFEQICTEEDLNELIIDEVQTDCARIYAVPVLGSYVKRLNSFFDYCRIEELPNIISPRNTELEAKIKDPWLTTPCHLCEREDWSGERYTCLYCPNIVMCPQCFYTGYHPDHPILITRDAKSFSRKLLQLARVVTASVPWEHPHPKITIKNPGNAPLSEQRNQ
;
A
#
# COMPACT_ATOMS: atom_id res chain seq x y z
N MET A 1 22.84 -22.05 9.15
CA MET A 1 22.59 -20.66 9.57
C MET A 1 21.39 -20.60 10.49
N LEU A 2 21.42 -19.76 11.53
CA LEU A 2 20.27 -19.56 12.40
C LEU A 2 19.26 -18.61 11.73
N ALA A 3 18.03 -19.06 11.53
CA ALA A 3 16.93 -18.25 11.03
C ALA A 3 15.82 -18.14 12.09
N LYS A 4 15.20 -16.97 12.15
CA LYS A 4 14.07 -16.59 13.00
C LYS A 4 12.84 -16.46 12.13
N LEU A 5 11.79 -17.18 12.49
CA LEU A 5 10.46 -16.95 11.94
C LEU A 5 9.76 -15.87 12.76
N VAL A 6 9.27 -14.87 12.05
CA VAL A 6 8.50 -13.76 12.59
C VAL A 6 7.08 -13.86 12.05
N PHE A 7 6.11 -13.88 12.96
CA PHE A 7 4.69 -13.84 12.62
C PHE A 7 4.17 -12.43 12.90
N PRO A 8 3.74 -11.69 11.87
CA PRO A 8 3.21 -10.34 12.06
C PRO A 8 1.86 -10.39 12.76
N SER A 9 1.58 -9.39 13.59
CA SER A 9 0.29 -9.25 14.28
C SER A 9 -0.13 -7.78 14.34
N THR A 10 -1.42 -7.54 14.52
CA THR A 10 -1.99 -6.18 14.70
C THR A 10 -1.37 -5.43 15.87
N ARG A 11 -1.03 -6.14 16.96
CA ARG A 11 -0.43 -5.56 18.18
C ARG A 11 1.09 -5.38 18.07
N ALA A 12 1.75 -6.19 17.25
CA ALA A 12 3.18 -6.10 16.99
C ALA A 12 3.42 -6.25 15.48
N PRO A 13 3.39 -5.15 14.71
CA PRO A 13 3.58 -5.18 13.27
C PRO A 13 5.00 -5.57 12.86
N GLU A 14 5.99 -5.33 13.73
CA GLU A 14 7.36 -5.84 13.56
C GLU A 14 7.54 -7.26 14.14
N GLY A 15 6.46 -7.84 14.66
CA GLY A 15 6.32 -9.22 15.11
C GLY A 15 6.80 -9.50 16.54
N TYR A 16 6.27 -10.58 17.11
CA TYR A 16 6.88 -11.25 18.27
C TYR A 16 7.85 -12.32 17.76
N GLU A 17 9.03 -12.46 18.40
CA GLU A 17 9.96 -13.55 18.09
C GLU A 17 9.33 -14.87 18.57
N VAL A 18 9.05 -15.80 17.65
CA VAL A 18 8.34 -17.05 18.02
C VAL A 18 9.21 -18.28 17.93
N CYS A 19 10.08 -18.41 16.91
CA CYS A 19 10.86 -19.62 16.74
C CYS A 19 12.22 -19.35 16.07
N ARG A 20 13.26 -20.00 16.60
CA ARG A 20 14.62 -20.04 16.03
C ARG A 20 14.87 -21.46 15.52
N PHE A 21 15.34 -21.60 14.30
CA PHE A 21 15.69 -22.89 13.73
C PHE A 21 16.89 -22.76 12.80
N THR A 22 17.63 -23.86 12.62
CA THR A 22 18.83 -23.87 11.79
C THR A 22 18.47 -24.30 10.37
N ILE A 23 18.67 -23.41 9.40
CA ILE A 23 18.61 -23.76 7.97
C ILE A 23 19.92 -24.47 7.63
N GLN A 24 19.82 -25.77 7.31
CA GLN A 24 20.94 -26.58 6.81
C GLN A 24 21.00 -26.49 5.28
N THR A 25 22.16 -26.15 4.74
CA THR A 25 22.39 -25.91 3.30
C THR A 25 22.50 -27.19 2.46
N LYS A 26 22.52 -28.38 3.08
CA LYS A 26 22.81 -29.67 2.43
C LYS A 26 21.60 -30.62 2.32
N ASN A 27 20.39 -30.10 2.10
CA ASN A 27 19.22 -30.96 1.91
C ASN A 27 18.84 -31.09 0.43
N ARG A 28 18.40 -32.30 0.03
CA ARG A 28 17.85 -32.64 -1.30
C ARG A 28 16.48 -32.00 -1.60
N ARG A 29 15.87 -31.32 -0.62
CA ARG A 29 14.55 -30.68 -0.73
C ARG A 29 14.71 -29.17 -0.84
N SER A 30 13.74 -28.53 -1.51
CA SER A 30 13.66 -27.07 -1.60
C SER A 30 13.66 -26.45 -0.20
N LYS A 31 14.47 -25.40 0.00
CA LYS A 31 14.56 -24.71 1.29
C LYS A 31 13.27 -23.98 1.65
N LEU A 32 12.50 -23.54 0.65
CA LEU A 32 11.19 -22.89 0.82
C LEU A 32 10.11 -23.88 1.28
N ASP A 33 10.19 -25.13 0.83
CA ASP A 33 9.29 -26.19 1.30
C ASP A 33 9.54 -26.48 2.78
N LEU A 34 10.82 -26.53 3.18
CA LEU A 34 11.21 -26.70 4.59
C LEU A 34 10.68 -25.55 5.47
N LEU A 35 10.74 -24.31 4.99
CA LEU A 35 10.17 -23.14 5.67
C LEU A 35 8.66 -23.30 5.85
N SER A 36 7.96 -23.71 4.80
CA SER A 36 6.52 -23.92 4.84
C SER A 36 6.11 -25.05 5.79
N GLU A 37 6.84 -26.17 5.78
CA GLU A 37 6.65 -27.27 6.73
C GLU A 37 6.87 -26.81 8.17
N LYS A 38 7.94 -26.05 8.44
CA LYS A 38 8.26 -25.53 9.77
C LYS A 38 7.21 -24.54 10.27
N VAL A 39 6.75 -23.62 9.42
CA VAL A 39 5.67 -22.70 9.78
C VAL A 39 4.40 -23.47 10.14
N ARG A 40 4.03 -24.51 9.38
CA ARG A 40 2.87 -25.35 9.69
C ARG A 40 3.04 -26.13 11.00
N GLU A 41 4.24 -26.66 11.26
CA GLU A 41 4.56 -27.36 12.51
C GLU A 41 4.40 -26.44 13.72
N ILE A 42 4.92 -25.21 13.63
CA ILE A 42 4.85 -24.22 14.73
C ILE A 42 3.43 -23.73 14.94
N THR A 43 2.75 -23.36 13.84
CA THR A 43 1.44 -22.71 13.92
C THR A 43 0.29 -23.71 14.09
N GLY A 44 0.49 -24.99 13.76
CA GLY A 44 -0.58 -25.99 13.73
C GLY A 44 -1.70 -25.63 12.73
N LEU A 45 -1.44 -24.71 11.79
CA LEU A 45 -2.42 -24.31 10.78
C LEU A 45 -2.62 -25.41 9.74
N LYS A 46 -3.84 -25.46 9.18
CA LYS A 46 -4.23 -26.49 8.20
C LYS A 46 -3.38 -26.40 6.93
N LYS A 47 -3.23 -27.53 6.24
CA LYS A 47 -2.43 -27.63 4.99
C LYS A 47 -2.90 -26.71 3.85
N ASN A 48 -4.15 -26.25 3.87
CA ASN A 48 -4.70 -25.35 2.88
C ASN A 48 -4.35 -23.87 3.12
N VAL A 49 -3.70 -23.54 4.24
CA VAL A 49 -3.21 -22.18 4.47
C VAL A 49 -1.86 -22.04 3.76
N GLU A 50 -1.85 -21.21 2.72
CA GLU A 50 -0.64 -20.87 2.00
C GLU A 50 0.08 -19.71 2.69
N PHE A 51 1.41 -19.77 2.72
CA PHE A 51 2.25 -18.74 3.31
C PHE A 51 3.20 -18.17 2.26
N LYS A 52 3.39 -16.86 2.31
CA LYS A 52 4.45 -16.14 1.61
C LYS A 52 5.48 -15.66 2.62
N PHE A 53 6.73 -15.63 2.19
CA PHE A 53 7.86 -15.27 3.02
C PHE A 53 8.41 -13.91 2.60
N TYR A 54 8.81 -13.09 3.57
CA TYR A 54 9.35 -11.76 3.33
C TYR A 54 10.60 -11.51 4.18
N ARG A 55 11.51 -10.68 3.67
CA ARG A 55 12.65 -10.12 4.39
C ARG A 55 12.50 -8.60 4.54
N LYS A 56 13.01 -8.02 5.63
CA LYS A 56 13.01 -6.57 5.83
C LYS A 56 14.36 -5.99 5.41
N LYS A 57 14.41 -5.21 4.34
CA LYS A 57 15.63 -4.53 3.85
C LYS A 57 15.39 -3.03 3.87
N GLN A 58 16.23 -2.26 4.57
CA GLN A 58 16.14 -0.79 4.65
C GLN A 58 14.73 -0.23 4.99
N GLY A 59 13.92 -0.97 5.75
CA GLY A 59 12.57 -0.55 6.15
C GLY A 59 11.45 -0.92 5.17
N SER A 60 11.75 -1.54 4.02
CA SER A 60 10.77 -2.16 3.13
C SER A 60 10.78 -3.69 3.29
N PHE A 61 9.66 -4.33 2.91
CA PHE A 61 9.53 -5.78 2.90
C PHE A 61 9.65 -6.30 1.47
N GLU A 62 10.62 -7.19 1.24
CA GLU A 62 10.85 -7.86 -0.03
C GLU A 62 10.38 -9.30 0.07
N GLN A 63 9.59 -9.78 -0.91
CA GLN A 63 9.12 -11.15 -0.94
C GLN A 63 10.27 -12.09 -1.33
N ILE A 64 10.41 -13.21 -0.61
CA ILE A 64 11.33 -14.30 -0.94
C ILE A 64 10.56 -15.27 -1.82
N CYS A 65 10.90 -15.33 -3.10
CA CYS A 65 10.24 -16.16 -4.10
C CYS A 65 11.10 -17.35 -4.52
N THR A 66 12.43 -17.19 -4.51
CA THR A 66 13.37 -18.19 -5.02
C THR A 66 14.36 -18.66 -3.95
N GLU A 67 15.12 -19.72 -4.27
CA GLU A 67 16.21 -20.16 -3.38
C GLU A 67 17.39 -19.19 -3.41
N GLU A 68 17.59 -18.48 -4.53
CA GLU A 68 18.56 -17.42 -4.68
C GLU A 68 18.28 -16.29 -3.69
N ASP A 69 17.02 -15.85 -3.57
CA ASP A 69 16.61 -14.82 -2.60
C ASP A 69 16.92 -15.23 -1.15
N LEU A 70 16.74 -16.52 -0.85
CA LEU A 70 17.03 -17.08 0.46
C LEU A 70 18.55 -17.19 0.70
N ASN A 71 19.32 -17.53 -0.33
CA ASN A 71 20.78 -17.55 -0.26
C ASN A 71 21.36 -16.13 -0.11
N GLU A 72 20.80 -15.14 -0.80
CA GLU A 72 21.14 -13.73 -0.59
C GLU A 72 20.86 -13.30 0.84
N LEU A 73 19.70 -13.68 1.40
CA LEU A 73 19.39 -13.41 2.81
C LEU A 73 20.40 -14.08 3.76
N ILE A 74 20.91 -15.27 3.40
CA ILE A 74 21.96 -15.95 4.15
C ILE A 74 23.30 -15.19 4.09
N ILE A 75 23.61 -14.55 2.97
CA ILE A 75 24.86 -13.81 2.73
C ILE A 75 24.79 -12.40 3.33
N ASP A 76 23.69 -11.68 3.14
CA ASP A 76 23.47 -10.31 3.63
C ASP A 76 23.50 -10.26 5.18
N GLU A 77 23.08 -11.33 5.86
CA GLU A 77 23.00 -11.40 7.32
C GLU A 77 24.25 -11.99 8.02
N VAL A 78 25.38 -12.12 7.34
CA VAL A 78 26.65 -12.55 7.99
C VAL A 78 27.13 -11.55 9.06
N GLN A 79 26.61 -10.32 9.08
CA GLN A 79 26.89 -9.30 10.11
C GLN A 79 25.88 -9.28 11.27
N THR A 80 24.71 -9.89 11.12
CA THR A 80 23.66 -9.96 12.14
C THR A 80 23.43 -11.42 12.44
N ASP A 81 23.84 -11.87 13.63
CA ASP A 81 23.88 -13.25 14.13
C ASP A 81 22.63 -14.16 13.89
N CYS A 82 21.53 -13.63 13.30
CA CYS A 82 20.37 -14.41 12.89
C CYS A 82 19.43 -13.72 11.86
N ALA A 83 19.12 -14.44 10.77
CA ALA A 83 18.12 -14.06 9.76
C ALA A 83 16.71 -13.88 10.27
N ARG A 84 16.03 -12.79 9.90
CA ARG A 84 14.58 -12.64 10.17
C ARG A 84 13.74 -12.88 8.92
N ILE A 85 12.92 -13.92 8.96
CA ILE A 85 11.99 -14.31 7.89
C ILE A 85 10.57 -14.10 8.38
N TYR A 86 9.83 -13.23 7.72
CA TYR A 86 8.43 -12.94 8.03
C TYR A 86 7.53 -13.91 7.28
N ALA A 87 6.71 -14.69 7.99
CA ALA A 87 5.77 -15.63 7.39
C ALA A 87 4.36 -15.04 7.42
N VAL A 88 3.81 -14.77 6.24
CA VAL A 88 2.51 -14.11 6.08
C VAL A 88 1.54 -15.04 5.36
N PRO A 89 0.38 -15.38 5.95
CA PRO A 89 -0.63 -16.19 5.27
C PRO A 89 -1.27 -15.42 4.10
N VAL A 90 -1.59 -16.14 3.01
CA VAL A 90 -2.17 -15.57 1.79
C VAL A 90 -3.68 -15.34 1.95
N LEU A 91 -4.15 -14.16 1.56
CA LEU A 91 -5.58 -13.80 1.52
C LEU A 91 -6.38 -14.81 0.68
N GLY A 92 -7.56 -15.18 1.16
CA GLY A 92 -8.46 -16.13 0.48
C GLY A 92 -8.15 -17.61 0.72
N SER A 93 -6.99 -17.96 1.28
CA SER A 93 -6.66 -19.37 1.62
C SER A 93 -7.37 -19.86 2.90
N TYR A 94 -7.85 -18.94 3.74
CA TYR A 94 -8.41 -19.26 5.06
C TYR A 94 -9.43 -18.21 5.51
N VAL A 95 -10.62 -18.70 5.92
CA VAL A 95 -11.76 -17.83 6.29
C VAL A 95 -11.88 -17.62 7.80
N LYS A 96 -11.23 -18.46 8.61
CA LYS A 96 -11.31 -18.38 10.08
C LYS A 96 -10.25 -17.42 10.64
N ARG A 97 -10.44 -17.00 11.88
CA ARG A 97 -9.40 -16.32 12.65
C ARG A 97 -8.16 -17.20 12.74
N LEU A 98 -7.00 -16.57 12.63
CA LEU A 98 -5.71 -17.21 12.84
C LEU A 98 -5.57 -17.58 14.33
N ASN A 99 -4.50 -18.30 14.66
CA ASN A 99 -4.23 -18.72 16.03
C ASN A 99 -3.59 -17.58 16.85
N SER A 100 -3.17 -17.91 18.07
CA SER A 100 -2.50 -16.98 18.99
C SER A 100 -1.23 -16.35 18.45
N PHE A 101 -0.51 -17.00 17.50
CA PHE A 101 0.72 -16.42 16.92
C PHE A 101 0.43 -15.18 16.07
N PHE A 102 -0.80 -15.04 15.59
CA PHE A 102 -1.28 -13.88 14.84
C PHE A 102 -2.30 -13.07 15.66
N ASP A 103 -2.29 -13.17 16.99
CA ASP A 103 -3.22 -12.46 17.88
C ASP A 103 -4.71 -12.73 17.59
N TYR A 104 -5.03 -13.93 17.08
CA TYR A 104 -6.39 -14.29 16.66
C TYR A 104 -7.03 -13.33 15.65
N CYS A 105 -6.22 -12.57 14.91
CA CYS A 105 -6.71 -11.68 13.87
C CYS A 105 -7.16 -12.47 12.64
N ARG A 106 -7.95 -11.82 11.79
CA ARG A 106 -8.20 -12.33 10.43
C ARG A 106 -7.01 -12.02 9.53
N ILE A 107 -6.89 -12.70 8.39
CA ILE A 107 -5.79 -12.44 7.44
C ILE A 107 -5.86 -11.00 6.93
N GLU A 108 -7.07 -10.45 6.75
CA GLU A 108 -7.28 -9.07 6.29
C GLU A 108 -6.86 -8.02 7.33
N GLU A 109 -6.74 -8.42 8.58
CA GLU A 109 -6.37 -7.54 9.70
C GLU A 109 -4.85 -7.55 9.94
N LEU A 110 -4.09 -8.44 9.29
CA LEU A 110 -2.65 -8.48 9.45
C LEU A 110 -2.01 -7.16 9.01
N PRO A 111 -0.90 -6.74 9.65
CA PRO A 111 -0.12 -5.61 9.20
C PRO A 111 0.17 -5.75 7.70
N ASN A 112 -0.13 -4.70 6.93
CA ASN A 112 0.10 -4.67 5.49
C ASN A 112 1.61 -4.61 5.16
N ILE A 113 2.33 -5.70 5.47
CA ILE A 113 3.65 -6.02 4.92
C ILE A 113 3.60 -6.04 3.38
N ILE A 114 2.41 -6.26 2.82
CA ILE A 114 2.11 -6.43 1.40
C ILE A 114 1.67 -5.11 0.71
N SER A 115 1.37 -4.03 1.44
CA SER A 115 1.11 -2.74 0.76
C SER A 115 2.42 -1.98 0.63
N PRO A 116 3.11 -2.02 -0.53
CA PRO A 116 4.15 -1.05 -0.79
C PRO A 116 3.50 0.32 -0.65
N ARG A 117 4.01 1.16 0.26
CA ARG A 117 3.74 2.59 0.15
C ARG A 117 4.17 2.97 -1.25
N ASN A 118 3.23 3.41 -2.08
CA ASN A 118 3.57 3.89 -3.40
C ASN A 118 4.13 5.31 -3.24
N THR A 119 5.36 5.39 -2.74
CA THR A 119 6.06 6.64 -2.41
C THR A 119 6.14 7.57 -3.61
N GLU A 120 6.22 7.02 -4.83
CA GLU A 120 6.13 7.79 -6.07
C GLU A 120 4.75 8.42 -6.28
N LEU A 121 3.65 7.67 -6.11
CA LEU A 121 2.30 8.22 -6.18
C LEU A 121 2.01 9.20 -5.04
N GLU A 122 2.46 8.90 -3.82
CA GLU A 122 2.35 9.81 -2.67
C GLU A 122 3.07 11.14 -2.94
N ALA A 123 4.26 11.11 -3.56
CA ALA A 123 5.00 12.32 -3.92
C ALA A 123 4.36 13.09 -5.10
N LYS A 124 3.72 12.39 -6.05
CA LYS A 124 2.98 12.99 -7.17
C LYS A 124 1.67 13.62 -6.73
N ILE A 125 0.99 13.04 -5.74
CA ILE A 125 -0.25 13.58 -5.16
C ILE A 125 0.15 14.59 -4.06
N LYS A 126 0.60 15.78 -4.50
CA LYS A 126 0.59 16.97 -3.63
C LYS A 126 -0.84 17.46 -3.57
N ASP A 127 -1.38 17.65 -2.37
CA ASP A 127 -2.81 17.90 -2.20
C ASP A 127 -3.14 19.36 -1.85
N PRO A 128 -3.35 20.24 -2.85
CA PRO A 128 -3.75 21.63 -2.64
C PRO A 128 -5.26 21.81 -2.49
N TRP A 129 -6.05 20.76 -2.28
CA TRP A 129 -7.53 20.80 -2.28
C TRP A 129 -8.17 21.92 -1.44
N LEU A 130 -7.53 22.34 -0.34
CA LEU A 130 -8.02 23.43 0.50
C LEU A 130 -8.00 24.78 -0.24
N THR A 131 -6.97 24.98 -1.07
CA THR A 131 -6.75 26.16 -1.91
C THR A 131 -7.20 25.94 -3.36
N THR A 132 -7.78 24.78 -3.69
CA THR A 132 -8.27 24.50 -5.04
C THR A 132 -9.64 25.16 -5.21
N PRO A 133 -9.83 26.02 -6.23
CA PRO A 133 -11.12 26.61 -6.54
C PRO A 133 -12.17 25.56 -6.87
N CYS A 134 -13.44 25.92 -6.70
CA CYS A 134 -14.54 25.09 -7.18
C CYS A 134 -14.41 24.89 -8.70
N HIS A 135 -14.41 23.64 -9.16
CA HIS A 135 -14.22 23.32 -10.58
C HIS A 135 -15.29 23.94 -11.51
N LEU A 136 -16.51 24.12 -11.01
CA LEU A 136 -17.64 24.62 -11.80
C LEU A 136 -17.85 26.13 -11.72
N CYS A 137 -17.77 26.71 -10.53
CA CYS A 137 -18.06 28.14 -10.34
C CYS A 137 -16.82 28.99 -10.08
N GLU A 138 -15.62 28.37 -10.11
CA GLU A 138 -14.32 29.01 -9.93
C GLU A 138 -14.15 29.80 -8.62
N ARG A 139 -15.10 29.67 -7.69
CA ARG A 139 -15.00 30.27 -6.36
C ARG A 139 -13.77 29.71 -5.66
N GLU A 140 -12.88 30.57 -5.17
CA GLU A 140 -11.64 30.17 -4.50
C GLU A 140 -11.77 30.18 -2.97
N ASP A 141 -12.46 31.21 -2.45
CA ASP A 141 -12.59 31.44 -1.01
C ASP A 141 -14.01 31.18 -0.53
N TRP A 142 -14.28 29.95 -0.09
CA TRP A 142 -15.48 29.64 0.68
C TRP A 142 -15.13 28.91 1.97
N SER A 143 -15.85 29.24 3.03
CA SER A 143 -15.79 28.54 4.29
C SER A 143 -16.66 27.27 4.23
N GLY A 144 -16.27 26.24 4.96
CA GLY A 144 -17.06 25.02 5.13
C GLY A 144 -16.63 23.84 4.25
N GLU A 145 -17.61 23.13 3.73
CA GLU A 145 -17.42 21.84 3.04
C GLU A 145 -16.84 22.00 1.64
N ARG A 146 -15.87 21.15 1.34
CA ARG A 146 -15.29 20.94 0.02
C ARG A 146 -15.57 19.50 -0.36
N TYR A 147 -16.11 19.30 -1.56
CA TYR A 147 -16.41 17.99 -2.08
C TYR A 147 -15.30 17.62 -3.05
N THR A 148 -14.36 16.81 -2.56
CA THR A 148 -13.11 16.50 -3.26
C THR A 148 -13.18 15.09 -3.86
N CYS A 149 -12.95 15.00 -5.17
CA CYS A 149 -12.86 13.70 -5.83
C CYS A 149 -11.62 12.93 -5.36
N LEU A 150 -11.80 11.64 -5.05
CA LEU A 150 -10.70 10.73 -4.69
C LEU A 150 -9.92 10.23 -5.91
N TYR A 151 -10.46 10.38 -7.11
CA TYR A 151 -9.82 9.95 -8.35
C TYR A 151 -9.21 11.13 -9.11
N CYS A 152 -9.98 12.20 -9.33
CA CYS A 152 -9.51 13.37 -10.05
C CYS A 152 -8.78 14.35 -9.12
N PRO A 153 -7.49 14.65 -9.33
CA PRO A 153 -6.70 15.47 -8.42
C PRO A 153 -7.23 16.90 -8.29
N ASN A 154 -7.78 17.45 -9.38
CA ASN A 154 -8.18 18.86 -9.48
C ASN A 154 -9.69 19.09 -9.40
N ILE A 155 -10.47 18.07 -9.03
CA ILE A 155 -11.93 18.22 -8.86
C ILE A 155 -12.23 18.45 -7.40
N VAL A 156 -12.45 19.73 -7.07
CA VAL A 156 -13.02 20.20 -5.81
C VAL A 156 -14.29 20.98 -6.14
N MET A 157 -15.37 20.71 -5.42
CA MET A 157 -16.64 21.40 -5.61
C MET A 157 -17.12 22.05 -4.31
N CYS A 158 -17.73 23.22 -4.42
CA CYS A 158 -18.52 23.79 -3.33
C CYS A 158 -19.85 23.01 -3.18
N PRO A 159 -20.57 23.16 -2.06
CA PRO A 159 -21.82 22.44 -1.83
C PRO A 159 -22.84 22.63 -2.96
N GLN A 160 -23.03 23.88 -3.43
CA GLN A 160 -23.99 24.20 -4.47
C GLN A 160 -23.67 23.46 -5.78
N CYS A 161 -22.40 23.41 -6.17
CA CYS A 161 -21.96 22.73 -7.38
C CYS A 161 -21.92 21.21 -7.25
N PHE A 162 -21.74 20.67 -6.04
CA PHE A 162 -21.84 19.23 -5.81
C PHE A 162 -23.28 18.73 -6.00
N TYR A 163 -24.27 19.45 -5.46
CA TYR A 163 -25.69 19.06 -5.55
C TYR A 163 -26.28 19.12 -6.96
N THR A 164 -25.56 19.66 -7.95
CA THR A 164 -25.97 19.57 -9.37
C THR A 164 -25.79 18.16 -9.94
N GLY A 165 -25.03 17.30 -9.27
CA GLY A 165 -24.73 15.95 -9.74
C GLY A 165 -23.72 15.92 -10.90
N TYR A 166 -22.91 16.97 -11.07
CA TYR A 166 -21.94 17.09 -12.19
C TYR A 166 -20.91 15.95 -12.26
N HIS A 167 -20.52 15.36 -11.12
CA HIS A 167 -19.45 14.35 -11.07
C HIS A 167 -19.88 13.10 -10.29
N PRO A 168 -20.84 12.32 -10.80
CA PRO A 168 -21.45 11.21 -10.06
C PRO A 168 -20.64 9.90 -10.15
N ASP A 169 -19.77 9.77 -11.16
CA ASP A 169 -19.11 8.51 -11.49
C ASP A 169 -17.92 8.18 -10.59
N HIS A 170 -17.48 9.14 -9.76
CA HIS A 170 -16.34 8.95 -8.88
C HIS A 170 -16.69 9.12 -7.40
N PRO A 171 -16.00 8.36 -6.52
CA PRO A 171 -16.15 8.55 -5.09
C PRO A 171 -15.63 9.95 -4.69
N ILE A 172 -16.50 10.68 -4.01
CA ILE A 172 -16.24 12.02 -3.48
C ILE A 172 -16.15 11.94 -1.97
N LEU A 173 -15.13 12.60 -1.41
CA LEU A 173 -14.97 12.77 0.02
C LEU A 173 -15.32 14.20 0.41
N ILE A 174 -16.11 14.34 1.48
CA ILE A 174 -16.37 15.64 2.09
C ILE A 174 -15.17 16.00 2.95
N THR A 175 -14.50 17.08 2.58
CA THR A 175 -13.33 17.60 3.24
C THR A 175 -13.71 18.95 3.85
N ARG A 176 -13.33 19.19 5.11
CA ARG A 176 -13.74 20.38 5.86
C ARG A 176 -12.50 21.07 6.42
N ASP A 177 -12.52 22.41 6.38
CA ASP A 177 -11.50 23.24 7.02
C ASP A 177 -11.68 23.31 8.56
N ALA A 178 -12.88 22.96 9.04
CA ALA A 178 -13.19 22.95 10.46
C ALA A 178 -12.71 21.66 11.15
N LYS A 179 -11.43 21.68 11.55
CA LYS A 179 -10.74 20.75 12.48
C LYS A 179 -10.53 19.31 12.00
N SER A 180 -9.24 18.95 11.92
CA SER A 180 -8.71 17.58 11.97
C SER A 180 -9.10 16.59 10.87
N PHE A 181 -9.64 17.02 9.74
CA PHE A 181 -9.57 16.14 8.56
C PHE A 181 -8.11 16.10 8.09
N SER A 182 -7.40 15.04 8.47
CA SER A 182 -5.97 14.92 8.19
C SER A 182 -5.75 14.94 6.68
N ARG A 183 -5.00 15.94 6.18
CA ARG A 183 -4.55 15.99 4.77
C ARG A 183 -3.94 14.66 4.33
N LYS A 184 -3.29 13.97 5.27
CA LYS A 184 -2.70 12.64 5.08
C LYS A 184 -3.75 11.57 4.79
N LEU A 185 -4.94 11.63 5.41
CA LEU A 185 -6.02 10.69 5.15
C LEU A 185 -6.56 10.86 3.73
N LEU A 186 -6.77 12.09 3.26
CA LEU A 186 -7.19 12.35 1.89
C LEU A 186 -6.15 11.84 0.88
N GLN A 187 -4.89 12.15 1.13
CA GLN A 187 -3.77 11.71 0.29
C GLN A 187 -3.70 10.19 0.21
N LEU A 188 -3.79 9.49 1.35
CA LEU A 188 -3.81 8.02 1.39
C LEU A 188 -5.03 7.45 0.67
N ALA A 189 -6.21 8.02 0.88
CA ALA A 189 -7.44 7.59 0.19
C ALA A 189 -7.31 7.73 -1.33
N ARG A 190 -6.71 8.82 -1.82
CA ARG A 190 -6.43 9.05 -3.25
C ARG A 190 -5.42 8.05 -3.79
N VAL A 191 -4.35 7.76 -3.07
CA VAL A 191 -3.35 6.74 -3.46
C VAL A 191 -3.99 5.35 -3.58
N VAL A 192 -4.80 4.97 -2.59
CA VAL A 192 -5.52 3.68 -2.62
C VAL A 192 -6.50 3.64 -3.80
N THR A 193 -7.30 4.70 -3.98
CA THR A 193 -8.28 4.79 -5.08
C THR A 193 -7.61 4.72 -6.45
N ALA A 194 -6.46 5.38 -6.63
CA ALA A 194 -5.67 5.33 -7.86
C ALA A 194 -5.02 3.96 -8.12
N SER A 195 -4.88 3.12 -7.09
CA SER A 195 -4.31 1.77 -7.21
C SER A 195 -5.36 0.71 -7.59
N VAL A 196 -6.65 1.06 -7.59
CA VAL A 196 -7.75 0.17 -8.02
C VAL A 196 -7.98 0.34 -9.52
N PRO A 197 -8.09 -0.73 -10.31
CA PRO A 197 -8.46 -0.66 -11.73
C PRO A 197 -9.97 -0.35 -11.86
N TRP A 198 -10.30 0.87 -12.32
CA TRP A 198 -11.69 1.31 -12.55
C TRP A 198 -12.11 1.07 -14.01
N GLU A 199 -13.34 0.60 -14.22
CA GLU A 199 -13.91 0.30 -15.55
C GLU A 199 -14.12 1.55 -16.43
N HIS A 200 -14.04 2.75 -15.83
CA HIS A 200 -14.08 4.04 -16.52
C HIS A 200 -12.77 4.82 -16.32
N PRO A 201 -11.67 4.43 -16.98
CA PRO A 201 -10.43 5.20 -16.94
C PRO A 201 -10.64 6.55 -17.66
N HIS A 202 -10.40 7.65 -16.96
CA HIS A 202 -10.50 8.99 -17.57
C HIS A 202 -9.27 9.36 -18.42
N PRO A 203 -9.40 10.40 -19.29
CA PRO A 203 -8.39 10.78 -20.26
C PRO A 203 -7.06 11.12 -19.58
N LYS A 204 -5.96 10.72 -20.22
CA LYS A 204 -4.59 11.00 -19.79
C LYS A 204 -4.45 12.45 -19.35
N ILE A 205 -3.94 12.63 -18.13
CA ILE A 205 -3.53 13.92 -17.57
C ILE A 205 -2.51 14.52 -18.54
N THR A 206 -2.95 15.43 -19.40
CA THR A 206 -2.01 16.27 -20.15
C THR A 206 -1.67 17.41 -19.21
N ILE A 207 -0.52 17.30 -18.54
CA ILE A 207 0.07 18.44 -17.83
C ILE A 207 0.39 19.47 -18.92
N LYS A 208 -0.51 20.44 -19.12
CA LYS A 208 -0.17 21.62 -19.91
C LYS A 208 0.90 22.37 -19.11
N ASN A 209 2.15 22.16 -19.46
CA ASN A 209 3.23 23.07 -19.06
C ASN A 209 2.80 24.47 -19.52
N PRO A 210 2.68 25.46 -18.61
CA PRO A 210 2.42 26.85 -19.00
C PRO A 210 3.70 27.49 -19.54
N GLY A 211 4.32 26.88 -20.55
CA GLY A 211 5.67 27.23 -20.99
C GLY A 211 5.96 27.08 -22.48
N ASN A 212 5.01 26.67 -23.31
CA ASN A 212 5.17 26.67 -24.77
C ASN A 212 3.98 27.38 -25.40
N ALA A 213 3.97 28.72 -25.31
CA ALA A 213 3.30 29.52 -26.31
C ALA A 213 4.15 29.42 -27.60
N PRO A 214 3.61 28.95 -28.73
CA PRO A 214 4.28 29.17 -30.01
C PRO A 214 4.20 30.65 -30.32
N LEU A 215 5.36 31.29 -30.45
CA LEU A 215 5.50 32.58 -31.12
C LEU A 215 4.90 32.43 -32.53
N SER A 216 3.70 32.97 -32.73
CA SER A 216 3.16 33.15 -34.07
C SER A 216 3.96 34.25 -34.75
N GLU A 217 4.91 33.85 -35.59
CA GLU A 217 5.55 34.72 -36.56
C GLU A 217 4.49 35.37 -37.45
N GLN A 218 4.57 36.71 -37.52
CA GLN A 218 3.94 37.50 -38.54
C GLN A 218 4.48 37.09 -39.92
N ARG A 219 3.58 36.85 -40.89
CA ARG A 219 3.60 37.43 -42.24
C ARG A 219 2.57 36.75 -43.15
N ASN A 220 1.52 37.49 -43.49
CA ASN A 220 1.16 37.83 -44.88
C ASN A 220 -0.20 38.53 -44.90
N GLN A 221 -0.17 39.87 -44.84
CA GLN A 221 -0.78 40.80 -45.80
C GLN A 221 -0.29 42.21 -45.46
#